data_AF-A0A969AXV8-F1
#
_entry.id   AF-A0A969AXV8-F1
#
_cell.length_a   1.000
_cell.length_b   1.000
_cell.length_c   1.000
_cell.angle_alpha   90.00
_cell.angle_beta   90.00
_cell.angle_gamma   90.00
#
_symmetry.space_group_name_H-M   'P 1'
#
loop_
_entity.id
_entity.type
_entity.pdbx_description
1 polymer ?
#
loop_
_entity_poly.entity_id
_entity_poly.type
_entity_poly.pdbx_seq_one_letter_code
_entity_poly.pdbx_strand_id
1 'polypeptide(L)' 'MHLLYSPALKRGEVMVMEDFLPVPGVELSLNLPQKIKKVYQVPDGKPLKFEMNKEGTRLNVPTFTMHTAIVIEY' A
#
# COMPACT_ATOMS: atom_id res chain seq x y z
N MET A 1 7.63 -21.12 18.86
CA MET A 1 8.67 -21.20 17.81
C MET A 1 8.44 -20.06 16.84
N HIS A 2 9.43 -19.21 16.59
CA HIS A 2 9.34 -18.04 15.71
C HIS A 2 10.45 -18.18 14.66
N LEU A 3 10.08 -18.28 13.39
CA LEU A 3 11.02 -18.47 12.27
C LEU A 3 11.01 -17.20 11.42
N LEU A 4 12.18 -16.56 11.26
CA LEU A 4 12.36 -15.36 10.44
C LEU A 4 13.12 -15.73 9.16
N TYR A 5 12.57 -15.37 7.99
CA TYR A 5 13.23 -15.48 6.70
C TYR A 5 13.09 -14.18 5.94
N SER A 6 14.20 -13.59 5.51
CA SER A 6 14.23 -12.37 4.71
C SER A 6 15.44 -12.43 3.76
N PRO A 7 15.28 -12.06 2.47
CA PRO A 7 16.42 -11.96 1.57
C PRO A 7 17.37 -10.86 2.06
N ALA A 8 18.67 -11.14 2.03
CA ALA A 8 19.65 -10.13 2.42
C ALA A 8 19.68 -9.00 1.37
N LEU A 9 19.50 -7.76 1.83
CA LEU A 9 19.53 -6.56 1.02
C LEU A 9 20.87 -5.83 1.20
N LYS A 10 21.48 -5.37 0.10
CA LYS A 10 22.74 -4.63 0.15
C LYS A 10 22.50 -3.20 0.65
N ARG A 11 23.10 -2.83 1.77
CA ARG A 11 23.15 -1.46 2.29
C ARG A 11 24.61 -1.02 2.40
N GLY A 12 25.08 -0.25 1.43
CA GLY A 12 26.50 0.10 1.31
C GLY A 12 27.36 -1.14 1.05
N GLU A 13 28.32 -1.40 1.93
CA GLU A 13 29.24 -2.55 1.83
C GLU A 13 28.75 -3.80 2.57
N VAL A 14 27.62 -3.74 3.28
CA VAL A 14 27.10 -4.85 4.09
C VAL A 14 25.77 -5.38 3.57
N MET A 15 25.48 -6.64 3.88
CA MET A 15 24.21 -7.32 3.60
C MET A 15 23.36 -7.33 4.87
N VAL A 16 22.14 -6.82 4.81
CA VAL A 16 21.23 -6.69 5.95
C VAL A 16 19.97 -7.50 5.69
N MET A 17 19.60 -8.35 6.66
CA MET A 17 18.29 -8.98 6.70
C MET A 17 17.36 -8.11 7.54
N GLU A 18 16.24 -7.69 6.96
CA GLU A 18 15.26 -6.82 7.61
C GLU A 18 13.98 -7.61 7.91
N ASP A 19 13.36 -7.32 9.05
CA ASP A 19 12.02 -7.81 9.38
C ASP A 19 10.97 -6.81 8.85
N PHE A 20 10.06 -7.30 8.02
CA PHE A 20 9.03 -6.47 7.40
C PHE A 20 7.70 -6.65 8.14
N LEU A 21 7.48 -5.78 9.12
CA LEU A 21 6.26 -5.80 9.91
C LEU A 21 5.04 -5.38 9.05
N PRO A 22 3.88 -6.04 9.23
CA PRO A 22 2.64 -5.64 8.58
C PRO A 22 2.15 -4.29 9.13
N VAL A 23 1.71 -3.41 8.23
CA VAL A 23 1.17 -2.09 8.55
C VAL A 23 -0.34 -2.10 8.30
N PRO A 24 -1.18 -2.21 9.33
CA PRO A 24 -2.64 -2.15 9.21
C PRO A 24 -3.18 -0.72 9.39
N GLY A 25 -4.45 -0.51 9.02
CA GLY A 25 -5.21 0.67 9.42
C GLY A 25 -4.80 1.97 8.74
N VAL A 26 -4.23 1.89 7.54
CA VAL A 26 -3.84 3.09 6.78
C VAL A 26 -5.05 3.64 6.02
N GLU A 27 -5.43 4.87 6.35
CA GLU A 27 -6.46 5.63 5.64
C GLU A 27 -5.79 6.61 4.67
N LEU A 28 -6.29 6.66 3.42
CA LEU A 28 -5.85 7.61 2.42
C LEU A 28 -6.98 8.57 2.05
N SER A 29 -6.65 9.85 2.01
CA SER A 29 -7.53 10.92 1.52
C SER A 29 -6.86 11.63 0.35
N LEU A 30 -7.58 11.76 -0.76
CA LEU A 30 -7.08 12.27 -2.03
C LEU A 30 -8.05 13.32 -2.57
N ASN A 31 -7.55 14.49 -2.91
CA ASN A 31 -8.34 15.52 -3.58
C ASN A 31 -7.97 15.56 -5.07
N LEU A 32 -8.70 14.80 -5.88
CA LEU A 32 -8.51 14.74 -7.33
C LEU A 32 -9.67 15.47 -8.04
N PRO A 33 -9.38 16.34 -9.02
CA PRO A 33 -10.43 17.04 -9.77
C PRO A 33 -11.19 16.12 -10.75
N GLN A 34 -10.64 14.94 -11.05
CA GLN A 34 -11.19 13.99 -12.01
C GLN A 34 -12.01 12.90 -11.31
N LYS A 35 -13.02 12.38 -12.02
CA LYS A 35 -13.86 11.30 -11.52
C LYS A 35 -13.10 9.97 -11.59
N ILE A 36 -12.93 9.33 -10.45
CA ILE A 36 -12.26 8.03 -10.34
C ILE A 36 -13.15 6.93 -10.94
N LYS A 37 -12.60 6.12 -11.83
CA LYS A 37 -13.24 4.94 -12.43
C LYS A 37 -12.94 3.68 -11.65
N LYS A 38 -11.67 3.50 -11.25
CA LYS A 38 -11.20 2.32 -10.51
C LYS A 38 -10.08 2.68 -9.54
N VAL A 39 -10.05 1.96 -8.44
CA VAL A 39 -8.93 1.95 -7.50
C VAL A 39 -8.56 0.50 -7.25
N TYR A 40 -7.28 0.17 -7.28
CA TYR A 40 -6.79 -1.17 -6.95
C TYR A 40 -5.38 -1.15 -6.37
N GLN A 41 -5.04 -2.20 -5.64
CA GLN A 41 -3.73 -2.36 -4.99
C GLN A 41 -2.78 -3.16 -5.89
N VAL A 42 -1.51 -2.76 -5.96
CA VAL A 42 -0.41 -3.48 -6.62
C VAL A 42 0.61 -3.87 -5.55
N PRO A 43 1.13 -5.12 -5.55
CA PRO A 43 1.13 -6.09 -6.66
C PRO A 43 -0.14 -6.95 -6.82
N ASP A 44 -0.98 -7.07 -5.81
CA ASP A 44 -2.09 -8.05 -5.77
C ASP A 44 -3.19 -7.86 -6.84
N GLY A 45 -3.28 -6.69 -7.48
CA GLY A 45 -4.31 -6.32 -8.46
C GLY A 45 -5.72 -6.19 -7.87
N LYS A 46 -5.88 -6.23 -6.54
CA LYS A 46 -7.19 -6.28 -5.87
C LYS A 46 -7.91 -4.93 -5.95
N PRO A 47 -9.16 -4.88 -6.43
CA PRO A 47 -9.94 -3.66 -6.43
C PRO A 47 -10.23 -3.19 -5.00
N LEU A 48 -10.14 -1.89 -4.77
CA LEU A 48 -10.41 -1.25 -3.48
C LEU A 48 -11.70 -0.46 -3.54
N LYS A 49 -12.48 -0.55 -2.45
CA LYS A 49 -13.63 0.32 -2.23
C LYS A 49 -13.13 1.71 -1.84
N PHE A 50 -13.79 2.73 -2.36
CA PHE A 50 -13.52 4.12 -2.04
C PHE A 50 -14.83 4.89 -1.94
N GLU A 51 -14.81 5.96 -1.16
CA GLU A 51 -15.93 6.86 -0.98
C GLU A 51 -15.55 8.24 -1.51
N MET A 52 -16.38 8.81 -2.38
CA MET A 52 -16.21 10.18 -2.86
C MET A 52 -17.20 11.10 -2.13
N ASN A 53 -16.70 12.18 -1.55
CA ASN A 53 -17.50 13.24 -0.97
C ASN A 53 -17.02 14.62 -1.47
N LYS A 54 -17.59 15.70 -0.93
CA LYS A 54 -17.25 17.09 -1.32
C LYS A 54 -15.79 17.48 -1.00
N GLU A 55 -15.14 16.76 -0.09
CA GLU A 55 -13.77 17.03 0.38
C GLU A 55 -12.71 16.18 -0.34
N GLY A 56 -13.14 15.20 -1.13
CA GLY A 56 -12.26 14.33 -1.91
C GLY A 56 -12.68 12.87 -1.88
N THR A 57 -11.73 11.99 -2.21
CA THR A 57 -11.86 10.54 -2.16
C THR A 57 -11.18 10.00 -0.92
N ARG A 58 -11.87 9.15 -0.16
CA ARG A 58 -11.30 8.40 0.96
C ARG A 58 -11.30 6.91 0.66
N LEU A 59 -10.23 6.21 1.05
CA LEU A 59 -10.14 4.76 0.95
C LEU A 59 -9.25 4.18 2.04
N ASN A 60 -9.56 2.93 2.41
CA ASN A 60 -8.76 2.15 3.34
C ASN A 60 -7.76 1.29 2.56
N VAL A 61 -6.48 1.40 2.90
CA VAL A 61 -5.42 0.58 2.33
C VAL A 61 -5.39 -0.74 3.09
N PRO A 62 -5.50 -1.90 2.42
CA PRO A 62 -5.33 -3.19 3.07
C PRO A 62 -3.94 -3.30 3.69
N THR A 63 -3.83 -4.08 4.77
CA THR A 63 -2.55 -4.34 5.44
C THR A 63 -1.48 -4.75 4.42
N PHE A 64 -0.34 -4.09 4.47
CA PHE A 64 0.80 -4.37 3.59
C PHE A 64 2.09 -4.47 4.39
N THR A 65 3.11 -5.08 3.80
CA THR A 65 4.48 -5.15 4.34
C THR A 65 5.42 -4.43 3.38
N MET A 66 6.48 -3.80 3.90
CA MET A 66 7.51 -3.09 3.14
C MET A 66 6.98 -1.90 2.30
N HIS A 67 6.29 -2.15 1.19
CA HIS A 67 5.64 -1.14 0.36
C HIS A 67 4.45 -1.73 -0.42
N THR A 68 3.48 -0.89 -0.73
CA THR A 68 2.38 -1.21 -1.66
C THR A 68 2.08 0.02 -2.50
N ALA A 69 1.61 -0.18 -3.73
CA ALA A 69 1.11 0.91 -4.55
C ALA A 69 -0.42 0.85 -4.62
N ILE A 70 -1.07 2.02 -4.60
CA ILE A 70 -2.49 2.17 -4.90
C ILE A 70 -2.59 2.85 -6.26
N VAL A 71 -3.20 2.17 -7.22
CA VAL A 71 -3.40 2.68 -8.57
C VAL A 71 -4.81 3.23 -8.68
N ILE A 72 -4.92 4.42 -9.27
CA ILE A 72 -6.16 5.14 -9.48
C ILE A 72 -6.30 5.40 -10.97
N GLU A 73 -7.36 4.87 -11.57
CA GLU A 73 -7.72 5.12 -12.97
C GLU A 73 -8.84 6.14 -13.03
N TYR A 74 -8.71 7.17 -13.87
CA TYR A 74 -9.68 8.26 -14.06
C TYR A 74 -10.05 8.49 -15.53
#